data_AF-A0A1V5D5P0-F1
#
_entry.id   AF-A0A1V5D5P0-F1
#
_cell.length_a   1.000
_cell.length_b   1.000
_cell.length_c   1.000
_cell.angle_alpha   90.00
_cell.angle_beta   90.00
_cell.angle_gamma   90.00
#
_symmetry.space_group_name_H-M   'P 1'
#
loop_
_entity.id
_entity.type
_entity.pdbx_description
1 polymer ?
#
loop_
_entity_poly.entity_id
_entity_poly.type
_entity_poly.pdbx_seq_one_letter_code
_entity_poly.pdbx_strand_id
1 'polypeptide(L)'
;MPILQVPAIVQAIRENRKALKILGANFLVQAGETDISRRRWNRGLYVSELVEAYGHNVEGGAEGLFDVVLSANLEHISGDVLRNYALEGKSPIYLDRSRVESLGVLPLEATVYSPERLKRAGVIHHDPQKFALAVRTLLVAHQRLGLNRKHASSRTIPARSSNNTVTGAPPLCCYYREADAVLAEKRFHPRSLREIMREIIWENRDIRITHLKFFRAAQIIPASRWTRSKEWDNVLGYYDPEDGLLKIHEQVSDDPERIRDNLLIALGESLLGQYVEGRCWVNPENGNQWGARRYEIRLRPVEERRCFLDDGALRTYLRLARMMPKPHDPNTFGITLNDREGFLPPGLLFGLLYAWYLNNAYGEIMEYEMSLLRWPPQKLIPYQLEERTRKQALVRFFRNVVFQHRDE
;
A
#
# COMPACT_ATOMS: atom_id res chain seq x y z
N MET A 1 -5.47 -14.72 -5.58
CA MET A 1 -5.43 -14.92 -7.05
C MET A 1 -4.06 -15.37 -7.57
N PRO A 2 -2.92 -14.68 -7.33
CA PRO A 2 -1.65 -14.96 -8.03
C PRO A 2 -1.13 -16.40 -7.89
N ILE A 3 -1.34 -17.02 -6.72
CA ILE A 3 -0.98 -18.43 -6.47
C ILE A 3 -1.76 -19.39 -7.39
N LEU A 4 -3.05 -19.10 -7.60
CA LEU A 4 -3.94 -19.93 -8.43
C LEU A 4 -3.81 -19.62 -9.93
N GLN A 5 -2.91 -18.74 -10.33
CA GLN A 5 -2.54 -18.56 -11.75
C GLN A 5 -1.40 -19.50 -12.17
N VAL A 6 -0.81 -20.26 -11.23
CA VAL A 6 0.21 -21.27 -11.53
C VAL A 6 -0.49 -22.61 -11.84
N PRO A 7 -0.45 -23.10 -13.10
CA PRO A 7 -1.25 -24.26 -13.51
C PRO A 7 -1.00 -25.52 -12.70
N ALA A 8 0.26 -25.80 -12.34
CA ALA A 8 0.63 -26.96 -11.54
C ALA A 8 -0.02 -26.95 -10.14
N ILE A 9 -0.18 -25.77 -9.52
CA ILE A 9 -0.83 -25.64 -8.20
C ILE A 9 -2.33 -25.90 -8.35
N VAL A 10 -2.96 -25.31 -9.37
CA VAL A 10 -4.38 -25.48 -9.66
C VAL A 10 -4.71 -26.94 -9.91
N GLN A 11 -3.89 -27.62 -10.70
CA GLN A 11 -4.05 -29.05 -10.99
C GLN A 11 -3.92 -29.89 -9.71
N ALA A 12 -2.89 -29.67 -8.90
CA ALA A 12 -2.72 -30.37 -7.63
C ALA A 12 -3.90 -30.18 -6.66
N ILE A 13 -4.46 -28.96 -6.61
CA ILE A 13 -5.66 -28.68 -5.82
C ILE A 13 -6.84 -29.49 -6.35
N ARG A 14 -7.09 -29.47 -7.67
CA ARG A 14 -8.23 -30.19 -8.29
C ARG A 14 -8.13 -31.71 -8.10
N GLU A 15 -6.95 -32.27 -8.29
CA GLU A 15 -6.68 -33.72 -8.15
C GLU A 15 -6.81 -34.20 -6.70
N ASN A 16 -6.59 -33.32 -5.72
CA ASN A 16 -6.82 -33.66 -4.34
C ASN A 16 -8.33 -33.74 -4.02
N ARG A 17 -8.88 -34.95 -4.13
CA ARG A 17 -10.27 -35.27 -3.78
C ARG A 17 -10.49 -35.59 -2.29
N LYS A 18 -9.41 -35.66 -1.51
CA LYS A 18 -9.45 -36.03 -0.08
C LYS A 18 -9.52 -34.82 0.85
N ALA A 19 -8.93 -33.70 0.44
CA ALA A 19 -8.92 -32.47 1.22
C ALA A 19 -10.25 -31.72 1.08
N LEU A 20 -10.70 -31.13 2.18
CA LEU A 20 -11.74 -30.12 2.18
C LEU A 20 -11.13 -28.78 1.76
N LYS A 21 -11.68 -28.16 0.71
CA LYS A 21 -11.17 -26.91 0.14
C LYS A 21 -12.03 -25.74 0.58
N ILE A 22 -11.48 -24.86 1.41
CA ILE A 22 -12.22 -23.74 2.01
C ILE A 22 -11.68 -22.42 1.45
N LEU A 23 -12.57 -21.61 0.87
CA LEU A 23 -12.29 -20.22 0.54
C LEU A 23 -12.75 -19.33 1.70
N GLY A 24 -11.81 -18.68 2.39
CA GLY A 24 -12.14 -17.61 3.34
C GLY A 24 -12.47 -16.33 2.56
N ALA A 25 -13.70 -15.83 2.67
CA ALA A 25 -14.10 -14.58 2.03
C ALA A 25 -13.60 -13.37 2.83
N ASN A 26 -13.17 -12.33 2.12
CA ASN A 26 -12.84 -11.05 2.72
C ASN A 26 -14.09 -10.41 3.34
N PHE A 27 -13.92 -9.63 4.40
CA PHE A 27 -15.04 -8.92 5.06
C PHE A 27 -15.53 -7.70 4.27
N LEU A 28 -14.61 -7.05 3.57
CA LEU A 28 -14.80 -5.75 2.98
C LEU A 28 -14.20 -5.72 1.58
N VAL A 29 -14.84 -4.93 0.72
CA VAL A 29 -14.36 -4.55 -0.60
C VAL A 29 -13.17 -3.62 -0.43
N GLN A 30 -12.08 -3.96 -1.11
CA GLN A 30 -10.88 -3.15 -1.25
C GLN A 30 -10.92 -2.42 -2.59
N ALA A 31 -10.88 -1.10 -2.56
CA ALA A 31 -10.86 -0.25 -3.75
C ALA A 31 -9.63 -0.57 -4.62
N GLY A 32 -9.83 -0.74 -5.92
CA GLY A 32 -8.83 -1.18 -6.88
C GLY A 32 -8.58 -2.69 -6.97
N GLU A 33 -9.12 -3.51 -6.06
CA GLU A 33 -8.94 -4.98 -6.08
C GLU A 33 -10.25 -5.74 -6.26
N THR A 34 -11.28 -5.34 -5.51
CA THR A 34 -12.57 -6.02 -5.50
C THR A 34 -13.73 -5.09 -5.87
N ASP A 35 -13.50 -3.79 -6.08
CA ASP A 35 -14.54 -2.79 -6.38
C ASP A 35 -15.13 -2.84 -7.80
N ILE A 36 -14.58 -3.64 -8.70
CA ILE A 36 -15.07 -3.78 -10.08
C ILE A 36 -16.18 -4.84 -10.12
N SER A 37 -17.38 -4.50 -9.63
CA SER A 37 -18.57 -5.29 -9.96
C SER A 37 -18.93 -5.05 -11.43
N ARG A 38 -18.86 -6.11 -12.26
CA ARG A 38 -19.33 -6.08 -13.65
C ARG A 38 -20.84 -5.89 -13.77
N ARG A 39 -21.60 -6.02 -12.67
CA ARG A 39 -23.06 -6.12 -12.70
C ARG A 39 -23.82 -4.95 -12.11
N ARG A 40 -23.23 -4.09 -11.26
CA ARG A 40 -23.86 -2.83 -10.80
C ARG A 40 -22.86 -1.93 -10.06
N TRP A 41 -22.73 -0.69 -10.52
CA TRP A 41 -21.82 0.33 -9.94
C TRP A 41 -22.21 0.84 -8.53
N ASN A 42 -23.39 0.49 -8.00
CA ASN A 42 -24.00 1.18 -6.85
C ASN A 42 -24.44 0.26 -5.68
N ARG A 43 -24.08 -1.02 -5.67
CA ARG A 43 -24.36 -1.92 -4.52
C ARG A 43 -23.11 -2.75 -4.23
N GLY A 44 -22.76 -2.91 -2.95
CA GLY A 44 -21.57 -3.63 -2.49
C GLY A 44 -21.45 -5.05 -3.07
N LEU A 45 -20.25 -5.63 -3.03
CA LEU A 45 -19.97 -6.90 -3.68
C LEU A 45 -20.58 -8.09 -2.96
N TYR A 46 -20.84 -9.13 -3.73
CA TYR A 46 -21.32 -10.40 -3.24
C TYR A 46 -20.22 -11.46 -3.21
N VAL A 47 -20.36 -12.42 -2.30
CA VAL A 47 -19.46 -13.57 -2.21
C VAL A 47 -19.44 -14.37 -3.52
N SER A 48 -20.58 -14.50 -4.22
CA SER A 48 -20.59 -15.17 -5.53
C SER A 48 -19.69 -14.50 -6.57
N GLU A 49 -19.55 -13.17 -6.53
CA GLU A 49 -18.66 -12.44 -7.45
C GLU A 49 -17.19 -12.75 -7.18
N LEU A 50 -16.82 -13.06 -5.92
CA LEU A 50 -15.47 -13.57 -5.61
C LEU A 50 -15.22 -14.94 -6.26
N VAL A 51 -16.19 -15.85 -6.17
CA VAL A 51 -16.08 -17.19 -6.78
C VAL A 51 -16.05 -17.09 -8.31
N GLU A 52 -16.90 -16.25 -8.90
CA GLU A 52 -16.91 -15.96 -10.35
C GLU A 52 -15.57 -15.34 -10.80
N ALA A 53 -14.96 -14.46 -9.99
CA ALA A 53 -13.64 -13.89 -10.28
C ALA A 53 -12.56 -14.98 -10.38
N TYR A 54 -12.56 -15.98 -9.49
CA TYR A 54 -11.69 -17.16 -9.65
C TYR A 54 -12.04 -17.94 -10.91
N GLY A 55 -13.33 -18.09 -11.22
CA GLY A 55 -13.79 -18.75 -12.44
C GLY A 55 -13.32 -18.09 -13.74
N HIS A 56 -13.14 -16.78 -13.73
CA HIS A 56 -12.67 -16.03 -14.89
C HIS A 56 -11.15 -15.95 -15.01
N ASN A 57 -10.43 -16.00 -13.90
CA ASN A 57 -9.00 -15.71 -13.86
C ASN A 57 -8.11 -16.95 -13.68
N VAL A 58 -8.70 -18.10 -13.33
CA VAL A 58 -7.99 -19.37 -13.20
C VAL A 58 -8.25 -20.24 -14.43
N GLU A 59 -7.18 -20.78 -15.01
CA GLU A 59 -7.27 -21.69 -16.15
C GLU A 59 -8.13 -22.92 -15.82
N GLY A 60 -9.15 -23.20 -16.63
CA GLY A 60 -10.15 -24.24 -16.37
C GLY A 60 -11.23 -23.87 -15.34
N GLY A 61 -11.28 -22.61 -14.89
CA GLY A 61 -12.35 -22.07 -14.05
C GLY A 61 -12.28 -22.42 -12.56
N ALA A 62 -13.36 -22.11 -11.82
CA ALA A 62 -13.42 -22.29 -10.37
C ALA A 62 -13.77 -23.73 -9.94
N GLU A 63 -14.12 -24.58 -10.90
CA GLU A 63 -14.56 -25.95 -10.63
C GLU A 63 -13.46 -26.77 -9.94
N GLY A 64 -13.84 -27.39 -8.82
CA GLY A 64 -12.95 -28.22 -8.01
C GLY A 64 -11.90 -27.44 -7.20
N LEU A 65 -11.94 -26.11 -7.18
CA LEU A 65 -11.05 -25.28 -6.36
C LEU A 65 -11.54 -25.11 -4.92
N PHE A 66 -12.85 -25.01 -4.74
CA PHE A 66 -13.48 -24.73 -3.45
C PHE A 66 -14.70 -25.63 -3.25
N ASP A 67 -14.80 -26.23 -2.08
CA ASP A 67 -15.99 -26.97 -1.64
C ASP A 67 -16.89 -26.07 -0.77
N VAL A 68 -16.27 -25.20 0.03
CA VAL A 68 -16.94 -24.31 0.99
C VAL A 68 -16.41 -22.90 0.84
N VAL A 69 -17.29 -21.92 0.91
CA VAL A 69 -16.92 -20.52 1.19
C VAL A 69 -17.31 -20.17 2.62
N LEU A 70 -16.32 -19.77 3.40
CA LEU A 70 -16.48 -19.28 4.75
C LEU A 70 -16.56 -17.75 4.71
N SER A 71 -17.76 -17.21 4.92
CA SER A 71 -18.02 -15.78 5.06
C SER A 71 -18.22 -15.41 6.52
N ALA A 72 -17.91 -14.16 6.85
CA ALA A 72 -18.24 -13.64 8.16
C ALA A 72 -19.73 -13.28 8.25
N ASN A 73 -20.38 -13.63 9.35
CA ASN A 73 -21.71 -13.09 9.64
C ASN A 73 -21.56 -11.62 10.06
N LEU A 74 -22.13 -10.68 9.27
CA LEU A 74 -22.05 -9.25 9.55
C LEU A 74 -23.32 -8.67 10.23
N GLU A 75 -24.32 -9.50 10.55
CA GLU A 75 -25.61 -9.09 11.14
C GLU A 75 -25.46 -8.33 12.46
N HIS A 76 -24.37 -8.57 13.20
CA HIS A 76 -24.13 -7.98 14.52
C HIS A 76 -23.08 -6.85 14.51
N ILE A 77 -22.76 -6.31 13.34
CA ILE A 77 -21.87 -5.16 13.22
C ILE A 77 -22.67 -3.87 13.43
N SER A 78 -22.19 -3.00 14.31
CA SER A 78 -22.87 -1.73 14.58
C SER A 78 -22.81 -0.79 13.37
N GLY A 79 -23.87 0.02 13.21
CA GLY A 79 -23.94 1.00 12.12
C GLY A 79 -22.78 2.00 12.11
N ASP A 80 -22.20 2.33 13.26
CA ASP A 80 -21.03 3.22 13.35
C ASP A 80 -19.76 2.60 12.75
N VAL A 81 -19.55 1.29 12.92
CA VAL A 81 -18.43 0.58 12.29
C VAL A 81 -18.61 0.54 10.78
N LEU A 82 -19.82 0.22 10.31
CA LEU A 82 -20.14 0.25 8.88
C LEU A 82 -19.99 1.65 8.28
N ARG A 83 -20.32 2.70 9.05
CA ARG A 83 -20.09 4.10 8.65
C ARG A 83 -18.61 4.42 8.53
N ASN A 84 -17.77 4.01 9.48
CA ASN A 84 -16.33 4.24 9.42
C ASN A 84 -15.69 3.56 8.21
N TYR A 85 -16.12 2.33 7.91
CA TYR A 85 -15.69 1.65 6.69
C TYR A 85 -16.22 2.30 5.40
N ALA A 86 -17.46 2.79 5.40
CA ALA A 86 -18.00 3.55 4.28
C ALA A 86 -17.23 4.87 4.07
N LEU A 87 -16.76 5.53 5.14
CA LEU A 87 -15.88 6.71 5.06
C LEU A 87 -14.47 6.38 4.51
N GLU A 88 -14.06 5.11 4.57
CA GLU A 88 -12.86 4.57 3.91
C GLU A 88 -13.15 4.02 2.50
N GLY A 89 -14.37 4.18 1.98
CA GLY A 89 -14.76 3.62 0.68
C GLY A 89 -14.88 2.10 0.66
N LYS A 90 -14.78 1.44 1.83
CA LYS A 90 -14.90 0.00 1.99
C LYS A 90 -16.37 -0.35 2.20
N SER A 91 -16.89 -1.23 1.35
CA SER A 91 -18.25 -1.77 1.48
C SER A 91 -18.20 -3.20 1.98
N PRO A 92 -19.17 -3.66 2.79
CA PRO A 92 -19.28 -5.06 3.16
C PRO A 92 -19.40 -5.97 1.94
N ILE A 93 -18.79 -7.16 2.02
CA ILE A 93 -19.08 -8.24 1.08
C ILE A 93 -20.22 -9.07 1.66
N TYR A 94 -21.35 -9.10 0.95
CA TYR A 94 -22.55 -9.80 1.39
C TYR A 94 -22.60 -11.22 0.85
N LEU A 95 -23.08 -12.16 1.67
CA LEU A 95 -23.29 -13.53 1.23
C LEU A 95 -24.64 -13.68 0.51
N ASP A 96 -24.59 -13.93 -0.79
CA ASP A 96 -25.74 -14.28 -1.62
C ASP A 96 -25.86 -15.81 -1.79
N ARG A 97 -26.28 -16.46 -0.70
CA ARG A 97 -26.29 -17.92 -0.52
C ARG A 97 -26.76 -18.71 -1.76
N SER A 98 -27.94 -18.40 -2.29
CA SER A 98 -28.52 -19.14 -3.42
C SER A 98 -27.65 -19.09 -4.69
N ARG A 99 -26.93 -17.98 -4.90
CA ARG A 99 -26.04 -17.84 -6.05
C ARG A 99 -24.74 -18.61 -5.84
N VAL A 100 -24.15 -18.54 -4.64
CA VAL A 100 -22.96 -19.33 -4.29
C VAL A 100 -23.24 -20.83 -4.43
N GLU A 101 -24.40 -21.29 -3.96
CA GLU A 101 -24.86 -22.68 -4.14
C GLU A 101 -25.02 -23.04 -5.62
N SER A 102 -25.53 -22.13 -6.45
CA SER A 102 -25.65 -22.34 -7.89
C SER A 102 -24.30 -22.48 -8.62
N LEU A 103 -23.20 -22.02 -8.00
CA LEU A 103 -21.83 -22.20 -8.47
C LEU A 103 -21.21 -23.52 -7.96
N GLY A 104 -21.97 -24.34 -7.22
CA GLY A 104 -21.53 -25.63 -6.70
C GLY A 104 -20.67 -25.53 -5.43
N VAL A 105 -20.67 -24.37 -4.75
CA VAL A 105 -19.90 -24.13 -3.53
C VAL A 105 -20.85 -23.97 -2.35
N LEU A 106 -20.54 -24.60 -1.21
CA LEU A 106 -21.36 -24.50 -0.01
C LEU A 106 -21.10 -23.15 0.70
N PRO A 107 -22.10 -22.26 0.82
CA PRO A 107 -21.93 -21.03 1.58
C PRO A 107 -22.07 -21.29 3.09
N LEU A 108 -21.11 -20.83 3.89
CA LEU A 108 -21.17 -20.92 5.35
C LEU A 108 -20.86 -19.56 5.99
N GLU A 109 -21.74 -19.11 6.88
CA GLU A 109 -21.51 -17.93 7.71
C GLU A 109 -21.11 -18.32 9.11
N ALA A 110 -20.08 -17.67 9.63
CA ALA A 110 -19.67 -17.81 11.01
C ALA A 110 -19.15 -16.48 11.56
N THR A 111 -19.23 -16.31 12.88
CA THR A 111 -18.65 -15.16 13.57
C THR A 111 -17.14 -15.35 13.70
N VAL A 112 -16.42 -15.11 12.59
CA VAL A 112 -14.96 -15.29 12.49
C VAL A 112 -14.18 -14.00 12.78
N TYR A 113 -14.81 -13.01 13.40
CA TYR A 113 -14.19 -11.76 13.86
C TYR A 113 -14.26 -11.62 15.38
N SER A 114 -13.45 -10.72 15.95
CA SER A 114 -13.45 -10.42 17.40
C SER A 114 -14.34 -9.21 17.69
N PRO A 115 -15.48 -9.37 18.39
CA PRO A 115 -16.30 -8.27 18.89
C PRO A 115 -15.56 -7.33 19.84
N GLU A 116 -14.58 -7.85 20.60
CA GLU A 116 -13.79 -7.08 21.56
C GLU A 116 -12.83 -6.13 20.84
N ARG A 117 -12.15 -6.61 19.79
CA ARG A 117 -11.32 -5.77 18.92
C ARG A 117 -12.16 -4.80 18.11
N LEU A 118 -13.33 -5.23 17.63
CA LEU A 118 -14.30 -4.36 16.96
C LEU A 118 -14.70 -3.17 17.84
N LYS A 119 -15.00 -3.42 19.13
CA LYS A 119 -15.40 -2.37 20.09
C LYS A 119 -14.26 -1.43 20.49
N ARG A 120 -13.02 -1.91 20.55
CA ARG A 120 -11.87 -1.11 21.01
C ARG A 120 -11.15 -0.35 19.89
N ALA A 121 -11.01 -0.95 18.72
CA ALA A 121 -10.22 -0.41 17.61
C ALA A 121 -11.09 0.10 16.45
N GLY A 122 -12.38 -0.24 16.40
CA GLY A 122 -13.25 0.13 15.28
C GLY A 122 -12.96 -0.64 13.98
N VAL A 123 -12.09 -1.67 14.03
CA VAL A 123 -11.63 -2.44 12.87
C VAL A 123 -12.11 -3.90 12.94
N ILE A 124 -12.67 -4.41 11.83
CA ILE A 124 -13.04 -5.80 11.57
C ILE A 124 -11.80 -6.55 11.08
N HIS A 125 -11.28 -7.44 11.92
CA HIS A 125 -10.27 -8.44 11.54
C HIS A 125 -10.78 -9.84 11.80
N HIS A 126 -10.22 -10.82 11.07
CA HIS A 126 -10.38 -12.21 11.44
C HIS A 126 -9.81 -12.43 12.84
N ASP A 127 -10.59 -13.07 13.69
CA ASP A 127 -10.13 -13.60 14.96
C ASP A 127 -9.46 -14.96 14.67
N PRO A 128 -8.13 -15.10 14.87
CA PRO A 128 -7.44 -16.32 14.51
C PRO A 128 -7.98 -17.55 15.24
N GLN A 129 -8.39 -17.43 16.51
CA GLN A 129 -8.93 -18.54 17.28
C GLN A 129 -10.29 -18.97 16.75
N LYS A 130 -11.19 -18.02 16.45
CA LYS A 130 -12.52 -18.33 15.91
C LYS A 130 -12.46 -18.85 14.49
N PHE A 131 -11.57 -18.32 13.66
CA PHE A 131 -11.35 -18.83 12.31
C PHE A 131 -10.83 -20.27 12.35
N ALA A 132 -9.85 -20.55 13.20
CA ALA A 132 -9.35 -21.92 13.41
C ALA A 132 -10.44 -22.87 13.92
N LEU A 133 -11.30 -22.41 14.84
CA LEU A 133 -12.45 -23.19 15.31
C LEU A 133 -13.43 -23.50 14.18
N ALA A 134 -13.76 -22.51 13.33
CA ALA A 134 -14.64 -22.72 12.18
C ALA A 134 -14.06 -23.77 11.21
N VAL A 135 -12.76 -23.67 10.88
CA VAL A 135 -12.07 -24.65 10.02
C VAL A 135 -12.06 -26.04 10.64
N ARG A 136 -11.77 -26.17 11.96
CA ARG A 136 -11.78 -27.46 12.65
C ARG A 136 -13.17 -28.09 12.67
N THR A 137 -14.20 -27.29 12.90
CA THR A 137 -15.60 -27.75 12.87
C THR A 137 -15.98 -28.23 11.47
N LEU A 138 -15.61 -27.47 10.43
CA LEU A 138 -15.81 -27.86 9.03
C LEU A 138 -15.10 -29.17 8.69
N LEU A 139 -13.86 -29.37 9.17
CA LEU A 139 -13.13 -30.61 8.95
C LEU A 139 -13.82 -31.82 9.59
N VAL A 140 -14.26 -31.69 10.85
CA VAL A 140 -15.00 -32.75 11.55
C VAL A 140 -16.34 -33.03 10.85
N ALA A 141 -17.06 -31.99 10.45
CA ALA A 141 -18.31 -32.10 9.71
C ALA A 141 -18.10 -32.78 8.35
N HIS A 142 -17.03 -32.43 7.62
CA HIS A 142 -16.69 -33.09 6.37
C HIS A 142 -16.42 -34.59 6.56
N GLN A 143 -15.65 -34.95 7.60
CA GLN A 143 -15.32 -36.36 7.91
C GLN A 143 -16.53 -37.18 8.36
N ARG A 144 -17.43 -36.59 9.18
CA ARG A 144 -18.55 -37.32 9.79
C ARG A 144 -19.86 -37.23 9.01
N LEU A 145 -20.09 -36.13 8.30
CA LEU A 145 -21.36 -35.82 7.63
C LEU A 145 -21.24 -35.83 6.10
N GLY A 146 -20.03 -35.96 5.54
CA GLY A 146 -19.84 -36.13 4.10
C GLY A 146 -20.25 -34.93 3.26
N LEU A 147 -19.85 -33.72 3.69
CA LEU A 147 -20.22 -32.44 3.07
C LEU A 147 -19.98 -32.36 1.54
N ASN A 148 -19.05 -33.17 0.98
CA ASN A 148 -18.70 -33.16 -0.45
C ASN A 148 -19.51 -34.13 -1.34
N ARG A 149 -20.54 -34.83 -0.84
CA ARG A 149 -21.16 -35.94 -1.60
C ARG A 149 -22.29 -35.60 -2.58
N LYS A 150 -22.76 -34.34 -2.71
CA LYS A 150 -24.02 -34.07 -3.44
C LYS A 150 -24.02 -33.09 -4.61
N HIS A 151 -22.92 -32.47 -5.03
CA HIS A 151 -22.97 -31.51 -6.14
C HIS A 151 -22.15 -31.95 -7.36
N ALA A 152 -22.65 -32.99 -8.03
CA ALA A 152 -22.35 -33.25 -9.43
C ALA A 152 -23.48 -32.67 -10.29
N SER A 153 -23.39 -31.39 -10.64
CA SER A 153 -24.04 -30.92 -11.86
C SER A 153 -23.05 -30.08 -12.65
N SER A 154 -22.41 -30.75 -13.61
CA SER A 154 -21.58 -30.12 -14.62
C SER A 154 -22.43 -29.11 -15.39
N ARG A 155 -22.11 -27.83 -15.24
CA ARG A 155 -22.52 -26.78 -16.17
C ARG A 155 -21.26 -26.12 -16.69
N THR A 156 -20.87 -26.54 -17.88
CA THR A 156 -19.78 -25.98 -18.67
C THR A 156 -20.07 -24.50 -18.94
N ILE A 157 -19.33 -23.62 -18.28
CA ILE A 157 -19.25 -22.20 -18.65
C ILE A 157 -18.36 -22.14 -19.91
N PRO A 158 -18.77 -21.46 -20.99
CA PRO A 158 -17.96 -21.44 -22.20
C PRO A 158 -16.64 -20.70 -21.94
N ALA A 159 -15.53 -21.43 -22.08
CA ALA A 159 -14.19 -20.86 -22.06
C ALA A 159 -14.02 -19.95 -23.27
N ARG A 160 -13.88 -18.64 -23.03
CA ARG A 160 -13.34 -17.71 -24.03
C ARG A 160 -11.82 -17.75 -23.94
N SER A 161 -11.17 -17.98 -25.07
CA SER A 161 -9.72 -17.89 -25.24
C SER A 161 -9.24 -16.49 -24.85
N SER A 162 -8.68 -16.34 -23.66
CA SER A 162 -7.94 -15.14 -23.28
C SER A 162 -6.49 -15.32 -23.72
N ASN A 163 -6.11 -14.60 -24.77
CA ASN A 163 -4.71 -14.34 -25.11
C ASN A 163 -4.11 -13.35 -24.09
N ASN A 164 -4.08 -13.72 -22.81
CA ASN A 164 -3.36 -12.95 -21.79
C ASN A 164 -1.93 -13.47 -21.76
N THR A 165 -1.06 -12.77 -22.48
CA THR A 165 0.40 -12.86 -22.31
C THR A 165 0.73 -12.64 -20.84
N VAL A 166 1.12 -13.73 -20.18
CA VAL A 166 1.67 -13.75 -18.82
C VAL A 166 2.92 -12.87 -18.81
N THR A 167 2.83 -11.68 -18.24
CA THR A 167 4.00 -10.86 -17.97
C THR A 167 4.85 -11.56 -16.91
N GLY A 168 6.06 -11.98 -17.29
CA GLY A 168 7.00 -12.74 -16.47
C GLY A 168 7.54 -11.96 -15.27
N ALA A 169 6.73 -11.79 -14.23
CA ALA A 169 7.23 -11.38 -12.92
C ALA A 169 8.06 -12.53 -12.33
N PRO A 170 9.28 -12.26 -11.82
CA PRO A 170 10.12 -13.30 -11.25
C PRO A 170 9.42 -13.98 -10.06
N PRO A 171 9.70 -15.28 -9.81
CA PRO A 171 9.20 -15.99 -8.63
C PRO A 171 9.56 -15.25 -7.34
N LEU A 172 8.69 -15.31 -6.32
CA LEU A 172 8.87 -14.60 -5.04
C LEU A 172 10.24 -14.85 -4.40
N CYS A 173 10.72 -16.10 -4.46
CA CYS A 173 12.02 -16.48 -3.92
C CYS A 173 13.20 -15.82 -4.67
N CYS A 174 13.06 -15.53 -5.96
CA CYS A 174 14.10 -14.86 -6.74
C CYS A 174 14.21 -13.39 -6.35
N TYR A 175 13.07 -12.69 -6.25
CA TYR A 175 13.02 -11.31 -5.77
C TYR A 175 13.64 -11.17 -4.37
N TYR A 176 13.26 -12.03 -3.43
CA TYR A 176 13.77 -11.95 -2.06
C TYR A 176 15.27 -12.24 -1.99
N ARG A 177 15.78 -13.22 -2.75
CA ARG A 177 17.22 -13.50 -2.84
C ARG A 177 18.00 -12.32 -3.42
N GLU A 178 17.45 -11.64 -4.42
CA GLU A 178 18.08 -10.47 -5.03
C GLU A 178 18.11 -9.29 -4.03
N ALA A 179 17.00 -9.05 -3.32
CA ALA A 179 16.96 -8.05 -2.26
C ALA A 179 17.97 -8.36 -1.15
N ASP A 180 18.02 -9.61 -0.69
CA ASP A 180 18.98 -10.06 0.33
C ASP A 180 20.42 -9.88 -0.09
N ALA A 181 20.75 -10.15 -1.36
CA ALA A 181 22.08 -9.92 -1.91
C ALA A 181 22.43 -8.43 -1.88
N VAL A 182 21.54 -7.54 -2.33
CA VAL A 182 21.75 -6.09 -2.28
C VAL A 182 21.87 -5.58 -0.84
N LEU A 183 21.10 -6.13 0.10
CA LEU A 183 21.21 -5.78 1.52
C LEU A 183 22.49 -6.31 2.18
N ALA A 184 23.05 -7.42 1.69
CA ALA A 184 24.28 -8.01 2.23
C ALA A 184 25.49 -7.11 2.02
N GLU A 185 25.49 -6.31 0.96
CA GLU A 185 26.55 -5.34 0.65
C GLU A 185 26.48 -4.07 1.52
N LYS A 186 25.39 -3.90 2.29
CA LYS A 186 25.12 -2.69 3.07
C LYS A 186 25.43 -2.88 4.54
N ARG A 187 25.75 -1.77 5.21
CA ARG A 187 26.02 -1.77 6.66
C ARG A 187 24.75 -1.38 7.42
N PHE A 188 24.43 -2.12 8.47
CA PHE A 188 23.30 -1.86 9.36
C PHE A 188 23.78 -1.82 10.80
N HIS A 189 23.48 -0.73 11.51
CA HIS A 189 23.83 -0.56 12.92
C HIS A 189 22.63 -0.04 13.74
N PRO A 190 22.06 -0.84 14.65
CA PRO A 190 22.42 -2.22 15.00
C PRO A 190 22.09 -3.23 13.89
N ARG A 191 22.62 -4.46 14.00
CA ARG A 191 22.37 -5.54 13.01
C ARG A 191 20.88 -5.87 12.86
N SER A 192 20.09 -5.69 13.91
CA SER A 192 18.62 -5.91 13.89
C SER A 192 17.91 -5.04 12.85
N LEU A 193 18.43 -3.85 12.51
CA LEU A 193 17.85 -3.03 11.44
C LEU A 193 17.83 -3.75 10.08
N ARG A 194 18.80 -4.64 9.84
CA ARG A 194 18.82 -5.42 8.60
C ARG A 194 17.65 -6.39 8.55
N GLU A 195 17.35 -7.07 9.66
CA GLU A 195 16.23 -8.00 9.71
C GLU A 195 14.90 -7.26 9.58
N ILE A 196 14.75 -6.10 10.23
CA ILE A 196 13.57 -5.24 10.06
C ILE A 196 13.42 -4.82 8.59
N MET A 197 14.49 -4.40 7.92
CA MET A 197 14.45 -4.06 6.49
C MET A 197 14.04 -5.27 5.62
N ARG A 198 14.52 -6.48 5.94
CA ARG A 198 14.16 -7.70 5.23
C ARG A 198 12.68 -8.03 5.36
N GLU A 199 12.11 -7.87 6.56
CA GLU A 199 10.68 -8.05 6.81
C GLU A 199 9.85 -7.01 6.06
N ILE A 200 10.25 -5.74 6.09
CA ILE A 200 9.58 -4.67 5.33
C ILE A 200 9.54 -5.02 3.84
N ILE A 201 10.66 -5.44 3.25
CA ILE A 201 10.73 -5.81 1.83
C ILE A 201 9.87 -7.05 1.53
N TRP A 202 9.85 -8.01 2.44
CA TRP A 202 9.00 -9.19 2.31
C TRP A 202 7.51 -8.84 2.29
N GLU A 203 7.09 -7.94 3.17
CA GLU A 203 5.70 -7.48 3.26
C GLU A 203 5.30 -6.54 2.12
N ASN A 204 6.27 -5.79 1.58
CA ASN A 204 6.02 -4.72 0.60
C ASN A 204 6.69 -5.04 -0.74
N ARG A 205 6.06 -5.92 -1.53
CA ARG A 205 6.60 -6.40 -2.82
C ARG A 205 6.82 -5.28 -3.86
N ASP A 206 6.14 -4.15 -3.69
CA ASP A 206 6.28 -3.01 -4.60
C ASP A 206 7.63 -2.28 -4.42
N ILE A 207 8.35 -2.51 -3.32
CA ILE A 207 9.72 -2.03 -3.16
C ILE A 207 10.59 -2.68 -4.24
N ARG A 208 11.08 -1.88 -5.19
CA ARG A 208 11.92 -2.40 -6.27
C ARG A 208 13.35 -2.61 -5.79
N ILE A 209 14.03 -3.61 -6.35
CA ILE A 209 15.48 -3.82 -6.13
C ILE A 209 16.29 -2.56 -6.47
N THR A 210 15.85 -1.80 -7.48
CA THR A 210 16.46 -0.52 -7.86
C THR A 210 16.36 0.53 -6.75
N HIS A 211 15.31 0.56 -5.94
CA HIS A 211 15.16 1.50 -4.81
C HIS A 211 16.27 1.27 -3.78
N LEU A 212 16.62 0.00 -3.55
CA LEU A 212 17.66 -0.37 -2.58
C LEU A 212 19.05 0.10 -3.00
N LYS A 213 19.27 0.57 -4.22
CA LYS A 213 20.58 1.06 -4.69
C LYS A 213 20.91 2.48 -4.21
N PHE A 214 19.93 3.22 -3.69
CA PHE A 214 20.06 4.66 -3.39
C PHE A 214 20.49 4.98 -1.95
N PHE A 215 20.80 3.97 -1.15
CA PHE A 215 21.42 4.14 0.17
C PHE A 215 22.60 3.19 0.36
N ARG A 216 23.57 3.59 1.19
CA ARG A 216 24.78 2.82 1.48
C ARG A 216 24.67 2.00 2.76
N ALA A 217 23.99 2.55 3.76
CA ALA A 217 23.84 1.93 5.06
C ALA A 217 22.68 2.54 5.84
N ALA A 218 22.26 1.88 6.92
CA ALA A 218 21.25 2.38 7.84
C ALA A 218 21.75 2.34 9.28
N GLN A 219 21.46 3.39 10.06
CA GLN A 219 21.98 3.52 11.41
C GLN A 219 20.99 4.20 12.37
N ILE A 220 20.94 3.70 13.61
CA ILE A 220 20.35 4.43 14.74
C ILE A 220 21.36 5.45 15.27
N ILE A 221 20.96 6.71 15.31
CA ILE A 221 21.75 7.87 15.67
C ILE A 221 21.37 8.32 17.09
N PRO A 222 22.35 8.45 18.00
CA PRO A 222 22.12 8.99 19.33
C PRO A 222 21.60 10.42 19.30
N ALA A 223 20.81 10.82 20.30
CA ALA A 223 20.21 12.15 20.39
C ALA A 223 21.26 13.26 20.43
N SER A 224 22.44 12.98 21.01
CA SER A 224 23.57 13.90 21.06
C SER A 224 24.21 14.20 19.70
N ARG A 225 24.00 13.33 18.70
CA ARG A 225 24.53 13.45 17.34
C ARG A 225 23.43 13.75 16.31
N TRP A 226 22.21 13.99 16.76
CA TRP A 226 21.08 14.29 15.89
C TRP A 226 21.10 15.76 15.49
N THR A 227 21.28 16.02 14.19
CA THR A 227 21.46 17.37 13.63
C THR A 227 20.18 17.96 13.03
N ARG A 228 19.12 17.16 12.86
CA ARG A 228 17.82 17.62 12.34
C ARG A 228 16.97 18.18 13.48
N SER A 229 16.23 19.27 13.24
CA SER A 229 15.33 19.84 14.25
C SER A 229 14.26 18.82 14.64
N LYS A 230 14.03 18.65 15.95
CA LYS A 230 12.98 17.78 16.51
C LYS A 230 11.69 18.54 16.82
N GLU A 231 11.74 19.87 16.82
CA GLU A 231 10.63 20.73 17.29
C GLU A 231 9.43 20.71 16.34
N TRP A 232 9.66 20.37 15.07
CA TRP A 232 8.64 20.41 14.02
C TRP A 232 8.41 19.04 13.35
N ASP A 233 9.11 18.00 13.81
CA ASP A 233 9.19 16.74 13.09
C ASP A 233 8.93 15.55 14.02
N ASN A 234 7.72 14.99 13.92
CA ASN A 234 7.40 13.70 14.52
C ASN A 234 8.02 12.53 13.72
N VAL A 235 8.58 12.82 12.54
CA VAL A 235 9.35 11.88 11.74
C VAL A 235 10.81 11.93 12.20
N LEU A 236 11.25 10.79 12.72
CA LEU A 236 12.56 10.58 13.31
C LEU A 236 13.46 9.68 12.43
N GLY A 237 13.16 9.61 11.13
CA GLY A 237 13.93 8.91 10.12
C GLY A 237 14.16 9.81 8.91
N TYR A 238 15.39 9.84 8.39
CA TYR A 238 15.71 10.61 7.19
C TYR A 238 16.88 10.02 6.41
N TYR A 239 17.00 10.42 5.15
CA TYR A 239 18.17 10.15 4.32
C TYR A 239 19.14 11.33 4.32
N ASP A 240 20.41 11.05 4.57
CA ASP A 240 21.47 12.04 4.42
C ASP A 240 22.22 11.83 3.09
N PRO A 241 22.12 12.78 2.13
CA PRO A 241 22.78 12.65 0.84
C PRO A 241 24.30 12.82 0.90
N GLU A 242 24.88 13.36 1.98
CA GLU A 242 26.32 13.56 2.10
C GLU A 242 27.06 12.24 2.37
N ASP A 243 26.53 11.42 3.28
CA ASP A 243 27.10 10.12 3.63
C ASP A 243 26.35 8.94 3.01
N GLY A 244 25.15 9.18 2.48
CA GLY A 244 24.29 8.17 1.86
C GLY A 244 23.63 7.23 2.88
N LEU A 245 23.46 7.66 4.12
CA LEU A 245 22.90 6.86 5.21
C LEU A 245 21.39 7.09 5.40
N LEU A 246 20.67 6.02 5.72
CA LEU A 246 19.36 6.09 6.35
C LEU A 246 19.60 6.27 7.86
N LYS A 247 19.22 7.43 8.41
CA LYS A 247 19.44 7.79 9.81
C LYS A 247 18.13 7.75 10.57
N ILE A 248 18.10 6.98 11.64
CA ILE A 248 16.94 6.84 12.54
C ILE A 248 17.33 7.35 13.91
N HIS A 249 16.50 8.15 14.56
CA HIS A 249 16.80 8.68 15.88
C HIS A 249 16.67 7.59 16.96
N GLU A 250 17.53 7.59 17.99
CA GLU A 250 17.49 6.59 19.06
C GLU A 250 16.17 6.55 19.84
N GLN A 251 15.41 7.64 19.91
CA GLN A 251 14.13 7.68 20.64
C GLN A 251 13.09 6.66 20.12
N VAL A 252 13.21 6.19 18.88
CA VAL A 252 12.29 5.16 18.34
C VAL A 252 12.85 3.75 18.51
N SER A 253 14.02 3.55 19.13
CA SER A 253 14.69 2.24 19.21
C SER A 253 13.87 1.16 19.91
N ASP A 254 12.99 1.56 20.81
CA ASP A 254 12.22 0.64 21.66
C ASP A 254 10.84 0.30 21.05
N ASP A 255 10.50 0.90 19.91
CA ASP A 255 9.24 0.71 19.22
C ASP A 255 9.49 0.17 17.79
N PRO A 256 9.35 -1.15 17.58
CA PRO A 256 9.60 -1.77 16.29
C PRO A 256 8.77 -1.18 15.14
N GLU A 257 7.51 -0.82 15.37
CA GLU A 257 6.66 -0.24 14.33
C GLU A 257 7.16 1.15 13.96
N ARG A 258 7.52 1.98 14.94
CA ARG A 258 8.10 3.29 14.63
C ARG A 258 9.46 3.18 13.94
N ILE A 259 10.27 2.16 14.21
CA ILE A 259 11.48 1.91 13.42
C ILE A 259 11.11 1.64 11.97
N ARG A 260 10.10 0.80 11.70
CA ARG A 260 9.65 0.47 10.34
C ARG A 260 9.19 1.71 9.59
N ASP A 261 8.35 2.54 10.21
CA ASP A 261 7.85 3.79 9.64
C ASP A 261 9.00 4.70 9.21
N ASN A 262 9.91 4.96 10.14
CA ASN A 262 11.00 5.90 9.95
C ASN A 262 12.05 5.36 8.96
N LEU A 263 12.24 4.04 8.93
CA LEU A 263 13.12 3.39 7.96
C LEU A 263 12.54 3.45 6.54
N LEU A 264 11.22 3.26 6.39
CA LEU A 264 10.54 3.40 5.10
C LEU A 264 10.52 4.84 4.60
N ILE A 265 10.28 5.81 5.48
CA ILE A 265 10.33 7.23 5.12
C ILE A 265 11.74 7.59 4.66
N ALA A 266 12.77 7.22 5.42
CA ALA A 266 14.17 7.44 5.03
C ALA A 266 14.52 6.72 3.71
N LEU A 267 14.06 5.48 3.52
CA LEU A 267 14.24 4.76 2.25
C LEU A 267 13.60 5.55 1.10
N GLY A 268 12.37 6.02 1.26
CA GLY A 268 11.69 6.87 0.28
C GLY A 268 12.48 8.14 -0.04
N GLU A 269 12.94 8.88 0.98
CA GLU A 269 13.78 10.06 0.80
C GLU A 269 15.07 9.75 0.01
N SER A 270 15.66 8.57 0.21
CA SER A 270 16.89 8.17 -0.49
C SER A 270 16.75 8.11 -2.01
N LEU A 271 15.54 7.88 -2.55
CA LEU A 271 15.30 7.88 -3.99
C LEU A 271 15.50 9.26 -4.62
N LEU A 272 15.28 10.34 -3.86
CA LEU A 272 15.62 11.68 -4.31
C LEU A 272 17.12 11.92 -4.32
N GLY A 273 17.88 11.20 -3.49
CA GLY A 273 19.33 11.20 -3.51
C GLY A 273 19.96 12.60 -3.37
N GLN A 274 21.08 12.81 -4.06
CA GLN A 274 21.82 14.07 -4.00
C GLN A 274 21.44 14.99 -5.18
N TYR A 275 20.21 15.51 -5.17
CA TYR A 275 19.71 16.38 -6.25
C TYR A 275 19.85 17.88 -5.97
N VAL A 276 19.96 18.26 -4.69
CA VAL A 276 20.05 19.66 -4.25
C VAL A 276 21.52 20.09 -4.19
N GLU A 277 21.82 21.23 -4.81
CA GLU A 277 23.11 21.92 -4.72
C GLU A 277 23.14 22.78 -3.45
N GLY A 278 22.08 23.56 -3.24
CA GLY A 278 21.92 24.42 -2.08
C GLY A 278 20.45 24.71 -1.79
N ARG A 279 20.18 25.11 -0.55
CA ARG A 279 18.86 25.54 -0.07
C ARG A 279 19.02 26.80 0.77
N CYS A 280 18.10 27.74 0.64
CA CYS A 280 18.13 28.96 1.43
C CYS A 280 16.72 29.48 1.71
N TRP A 281 16.62 30.26 2.79
CA TRP A 281 15.48 31.11 3.05
C TRP A 281 15.78 32.50 2.48
N VAL A 282 14.92 32.98 1.60
CA VAL A 282 14.97 34.33 1.05
C VAL A 282 13.85 35.13 1.70
N ASN A 283 14.24 36.12 2.49
CA ASN A 283 13.32 37.14 2.97
C ASN A 283 13.30 38.27 1.92
N PRO A 284 12.12 38.81 1.56
CA PRO A 284 12.07 39.93 0.63
C PRO A 284 12.88 41.11 1.19
N GLU A 285 13.97 41.48 0.51
CA GLU A 285 14.98 42.46 0.97
C GLU A 285 14.48 43.91 1.07
N ASN A 286 13.23 44.17 0.69
CA ASN A 286 12.64 45.50 0.78
C ASN A 286 11.33 45.37 1.56
N GLY A 287 11.21 46.07 2.69
CA GLY A 287 10.14 45.98 3.72
C GLY A 287 8.69 46.21 3.27
N ASN A 288 8.36 45.97 2.00
CA ASN A 288 7.04 46.05 1.38
C ASN A 288 6.29 44.71 1.31
N GLN A 289 6.89 43.58 1.72
CA GLN A 289 6.18 42.29 1.81
C GLN A 289 6.16 41.80 3.26
N TRP A 290 5.26 42.41 4.04
CA TRP A 290 5.01 42.00 5.41
C TRP A 290 4.53 40.55 5.43
N GLY A 291 5.27 39.72 6.16
CA GLY A 291 4.85 38.37 6.49
C GLY A 291 4.89 37.35 5.35
N ALA A 292 5.74 37.53 4.34
CA ALA A 292 6.03 36.49 3.34
C ALA A 292 7.51 36.05 3.44
N ARG A 293 7.75 34.74 3.44
CA ARG A 293 9.08 34.15 3.35
C ARG A 293 9.13 33.16 2.19
N ARG A 294 10.28 33.05 1.54
CA ARG A 294 10.46 32.11 0.43
C ARG A 294 11.52 31.08 0.76
N TYR A 295 11.19 29.81 0.58
CA TYR A 295 12.17 28.73 0.63
C TYR A 295 12.58 28.38 -0.80
N GLU A 296 13.87 28.47 -1.11
CA GLU A 296 14.41 28.15 -2.43
C GLU A 296 15.38 26.95 -2.34
N ILE A 297 15.32 26.09 -3.34
CA ILE A 297 16.31 25.03 -3.60
C ILE A 297 16.88 25.22 -5.00
N ARG A 298 18.18 25.02 -5.12
CA ARG A 298 18.88 24.98 -6.40
C ARG A 298 19.23 23.54 -6.73
N LEU A 299 18.86 23.08 -7.91
CA LEU A 299 19.17 21.74 -8.40
C LEU A 299 20.60 21.69 -8.89
N ARG A 300 21.29 20.57 -8.63
CA ARG A 300 22.59 20.27 -9.24
C ARG A 300 22.46 20.12 -10.77
N PRO A 301 23.56 20.23 -11.54
CA PRO A 301 23.58 19.83 -12.94
C PRO A 301 23.10 18.38 -13.12
N VAL A 302 22.44 18.06 -14.22
CA VAL A 302 21.75 16.76 -14.42
C VAL A 302 22.72 15.59 -14.29
N GLU A 303 23.92 15.76 -14.84
CA GLU A 303 25.03 14.82 -14.83
C GLU A 303 25.62 14.54 -13.43
N GLU A 304 25.45 15.46 -12.49
CA GLU A 304 25.92 15.30 -11.11
C GLU A 304 24.88 14.68 -10.18
N ARG A 305 23.62 14.59 -10.61
CA ARG A 305 22.53 14.09 -9.76
C ARG A 305 22.63 12.59 -9.61
N ARG A 306 22.72 12.15 -8.36
CA ARG A 306 22.63 10.75 -7.98
C ARG A 306 21.27 10.49 -7.36
N CYS A 307 20.26 10.33 -8.20
CA CYS A 307 18.87 10.10 -7.79
C CYS A 307 18.19 9.06 -8.68
N PHE A 308 17.09 8.49 -8.18
CA PHE A 308 16.29 7.50 -8.91
C PHE A 308 15.49 8.14 -10.03
N LEU A 309 14.96 9.35 -9.79
CA LEU A 309 14.19 10.10 -10.77
C LEU A 309 15.10 10.71 -11.84
N ASP A 310 14.69 10.63 -13.11
CA ASP A 310 15.30 11.44 -14.17
C ASP A 310 14.96 12.94 -13.99
N ASP A 311 15.58 13.81 -14.80
CA ASP A 311 15.37 15.26 -14.72
C ASP A 311 13.90 15.66 -14.89
N GLY A 312 13.18 15.04 -15.83
CA GLY A 312 11.78 15.34 -16.11
C GLY A 312 10.86 14.93 -14.95
N ALA A 313 11.07 13.72 -14.42
CA ALA A 313 10.36 13.17 -13.28
C ALA A 313 10.61 13.99 -12.01
N LEU A 314 11.88 14.36 -11.74
CA LEU A 314 12.23 15.19 -10.60
C LEU A 314 11.55 16.57 -10.66
N ARG A 315 11.60 17.26 -11.80
CA ARG A 315 10.94 18.55 -11.99
C ARG A 315 9.42 18.44 -11.86
N THR A 316 8.84 17.36 -12.35
CA THR A 316 7.41 17.07 -12.21
C THR A 316 7.06 16.88 -10.74
N TYR A 317 7.82 16.07 -10.01
CA TYR A 317 7.66 15.88 -8.58
C TYR A 317 7.74 17.19 -7.80
N LEU A 318 8.74 18.03 -8.08
CA LEU A 318 8.91 19.32 -7.39
C LEU A 318 7.69 20.24 -7.57
N ARG A 319 7.12 20.31 -8.77
CA ARG A 319 5.87 21.05 -9.01
C ARG A 319 4.70 20.46 -8.21
N LEU A 320 4.58 19.13 -8.17
CA LEU A 320 3.56 18.45 -7.36
C LEU A 320 3.76 18.69 -5.85
N ALA A 321 5.00 18.86 -5.41
CA ALA A 321 5.39 19.29 -4.07
C ALA A 321 5.23 20.80 -3.84
N ARG A 322 4.55 21.52 -4.75
CA ARG A 322 4.28 22.97 -4.71
C ARG A 322 5.53 23.86 -4.81
N MET A 323 6.65 23.30 -5.25
CA MET A 323 7.85 24.05 -5.56
C MET A 323 7.75 24.56 -7.01
N MET A 324 7.79 25.88 -7.18
CA MET A 324 7.64 26.52 -8.49
C MET A 324 9.01 26.92 -9.05
N PRO A 325 9.29 26.64 -10.34
CA PRO A 325 10.54 27.06 -10.96
C PRO A 325 10.61 28.59 -11.03
N LYS A 326 11.81 29.15 -10.86
CA LYS A 326 12.04 30.58 -11.01
C LYS A 326 11.99 30.94 -12.50
N PRO A 327 11.27 32.00 -12.92
CA PRO A 327 11.08 32.32 -14.34
C PRO A 327 12.37 32.50 -15.15
N HIS A 328 13.44 32.98 -14.51
CA HIS A 328 14.74 33.25 -15.14
C HIS A 328 15.85 32.29 -14.71
N ASP A 329 15.53 31.30 -13.87
CA ASP A 329 16.45 30.24 -13.48
C ASP A 329 15.67 28.93 -13.31
N PRO A 330 15.57 28.11 -14.37
CA PRO A 330 14.80 26.87 -14.31
C PRO A 330 15.43 25.83 -13.37
N ASN A 331 16.65 26.01 -12.88
CA ASN A 331 17.28 25.12 -11.90
C ASN A 331 17.02 25.55 -10.46
N THR A 332 16.38 26.70 -10.25
CA THR A 332 15.94 27.13 -8.94
C THR A 332 14.44 26.95 -8.81
N PHE A 333 14.03 26.29 -7.74
CA PHE A 333 12.64 26.06 -7.38
C PHE A 333 12.36 26.68 -6.02
N GLY A 334 11.20 27.29 -5.85
CA GLY A 334 10.84 27.88 -4.57
C GLY A 334 9.36 27.84 -4.25
N ILE A 335 9.06 27.95 -2.97
CA ILE A 335 7.72 28.07 -2.42
C ILE A 335 7.65 29.34 -1.56
N THR A 336 6.56 30.09 -1.72
CA THR A 336 6.28 31.27 -0.90
C THR A 336 5.30 30.90 0.19
N LEU A 337 5.60 31.27 1.43
CA LEU A 337 4.85 30.94 2.63
C LEU A 337 4.52 32.22 3.39
N ASN A 338 3.40 32.21 4.12
CA ASN A 338 3.15 33.25 5.10
C ASN A 338 4.08 33.06 6.29
N ASP A 339 4.51 34.14 6.94
CA ASP A 339 5.63 34.22 7.87
C ASP A 339 5.85 32.95 8.69
N ARG A 340 4.92 32.62 9.60
CA ARG A 340 5.02 31.48 10.53
C ARG A 340 4.40 30.19 10.01
N GLU A 341 4.01 30.13 8.75
CA GLU A 341 3.41 28.95 8.12
C GLU A 341 4.47 27.86 7.93
N GLY A 342 4.19 26.69 8.48
CA GLY A 342 4.97 25.49 8.23
C GLY A 342 4.63 24.88 6.86
N PHE A 343 5.54 24.10 6.31
CA PHE A 343 5.28 23.31 5.12
C PHE A 343 6.04 21.99 5.19
N LEU A 344 5.61 21.00 4.41
CA LEU A 344 6.35 19.75 4.24
C LEU A 344 7.46 19.96 3.18
N PRO A 345 8.75 19.87 3.56
CA PRO A 345 9.83 19.94 2.59
C PRO A 345 9.70 18.82 1.55
N PRO A 346 10.10 19.04 0.28
CA PRO A 346 9.96 18.02 -0.76
C PRO A 346 10.62 16.68 -0.42
N GLY A 347 11.76 16.70 0.28
CA GLY A 347 12.37 15.45 0.78
C GLY A 347 11.40 14.65 1.65
N LEU A 348 10.96 15.27 2.74
CA LEU A 348 10.07 14.64 3.72
C LEU A 348 8.73 14.22 3.10
N LEU A 349 8.14 15.07 2.26
CA LEU A 349 6.91 14.74 1.54
C LEU A 349 7.10 13.47 0.68
N PHE A 350 8.23 13.33 -0.02
CA PHE A 350 8.50 12.15 -0.83
C PHE A 350 8.61 10.89 0.01
N GLY A 351 9.37 10.94 1.11
CA GLY A 351 9.52 9.81 2.02
C GLY A 351 8.21 9.39 2.68
N LEU A 352 7.43 10.35 3.15
CA LEU A 352 6.10 10.13 3.71
C LEU A 352 5.14 9.50 2.71
N LEU A 353 5.10 10.00 1.47
CA LEU A 353 4.29 9.42 0.39
C LEU A 353 4.72 8.01 0.03
N TYR A 354 6.04 7.75 0.01
CA TYR A 354 6.59 6.44 -0.26
C TYR A 354 6.13 5.41 0.78
N ALA A 355 6.25 5.76 2.07
CA ALA A 355 5.82 4.90 3.16
C ALA A 355 4.30 4.67 3.12
N TRP A 356 3.52 5.74 2.98
CA TRP A 356 2.05 5.68 2.92
C TRP A 356 1.53 4.88 1.73
N TYR A 357 2.18 4.98 0.56
CA TYR A 357 1.78 4.22 -0.63
C TYR A 357 1.94 2.70 -0.42
N LEU A 358 3.01 2.28 0.27
CA LEU A 358 3.29 0.88 0.54
C LEU A 358 2.37 0.33 1.63
N ASN A 359 2.13 1.11 2.67
CA ASN A 359 1.21 0.77 3.74
C ASN A 359 0.67 2.05 4.37
N ASN A 360 -0.63 2.28 4.28
CA ASN A 360 -1.27 3.49 4.81
C ASN A 360 -1.12 3.68 6.33
N ALA A 361 -0.79 2.61 7.09
CA ALA A 361 -0.46 2.74 8.51
C ALA A 361 0.88 3.47 8.72
N TYR A 362 1.78 3.42 7.73
CA TYR A 362 3.09 4.06 7.76
C TYR A 362 2.97 5.46 7.16
N GLY A 363 3.41 6.47 7.92
CA GLY A 363 3.23 7.87 7.52
C GLY A 363 1.80 8.38 7.70
N GLU A 364 1.17 8.09 8.84
CA GLU A 364 -0.19 8.48 9.23
C GLU A 364 -0.56 9.94 8.91
N ILE A 365 0.40 10.86 9.01
CA ILE A 365 0.23 12.28 8.63
C ILE A 365 -0.28 12.42 7.17
N MET A 366 0.17 11.54 6.27
CA MET A 366 -0.29 11.52 4.89
C MET A 366 -1.70 11.00 4.73
N GLU A 367 -2.21 10.17 5.63
CA GLU A 367 -3.61 9.72 5.56
C GLU A 367 -4.55 10.90 5.79
N TYR A 368 -4.22 11.77 6.74
CA TYR A 368 -4.93 13.03 6.94
C TYR A 368 -4.85 13.92 5.69
N GLU A 369 -3.66 14.09 5.12
CA GLU A 369 -3.49 14.87 3.90
C GLU A 369 -4.28 14.27 2.71
N MET A 370 -4.28 12.96 2.55
CA MET A 370 -4.94 12.27 1.44
C MET A 370 -6.45 12.12 1.61
N SER A 371 -6.99 12.44 2.78
CA SER A 371 -8.44 12.39 3.06
C SER A 371 -9.27 13.19 2.05
N LEU A 372 -8.73 14.27 1.47
CA LEU A 372 -9.38 15.06 0.42
C LEU A 372 -9.74 14.23 -0.82
N LEU A 373 -8.98 13.17 -1.12
CA LEU A 373 -9.25 12.27 -2.25
C LEU A 373 -10.56 11.48 -2.09
N ARG A 374 -11.01 11.28 -0.84
CA ARG A 374 -12.23 10.55 -0.49
C ARG A 374 -13.50 11.36 -0.81
N TRP A 375 -13.37 12.67 -0.98
CA TRP A 375 -14.51 13.54 -1.29
C TRP A 375 -14.82 13.53 -2.80
N PRO A 376 -16.10 13.42 -3.18
CA PRO A 376 -16.50 13.49 -4.58
C PRO A 376 -16.26 14.91 -5.12
N PRO A 377 -15.73 15.07 -6.35
CA PRO A 377 -15.38 16.37 -6.92
C PRO A 377 -16.48 17.42 -6.87
N GLN A 378 -17.75 16.99 -7.00
CA GLN A 378 -18.92 17.86 -7.04
C GLN A 378 -19.21 18.54 -5.68
N LYS A 379 -18.63 18.05 -4.59
CA LYS A 379 -18.79 18.61 -3.24
C LYS A 379 -17.66 19.55 -2.83
N LEU A 380 -16.68 19.76 -3.70
CA LEU A 380 -15.49 20.56 -3.41
C LEU A 380 -15.59 21.94 -4.06
N ILE A 381 -15.16 22.96 -3.34
CA ILE A 381 -14.96 24.29 -3.93
C ILE A 381 -13.72 24.28 -4.85
N PRO A 382 -13.56 25.24 -5.78
CA PRO A 382 -12.50 25.21 -6.81
C PRO A 382 -11.09 24.97 -6.26
N TYR A 383 -10.69 25.70 -5.21
CA TYR A 383 -9.37 25.52 -4.57
C TYR A 383 -9.15 24.09 -4.04
N GLN A 384 -10.17 23.50 -3.41
CA GLN A 384 -10.10 22.12 -2.92
C GLN A 384 -10.06 21.11 -4.07
N LEU A 385 -10.72 21.41 -5.20
CA LEU A 385 -10.66 20.58 -6.40
C LEU A 385 -9.26 20.59 -7.02
N GLU A 386 -8.59 21.74 -7.06
CA GLU A 386 -7.19 21.87 -7.50
C GLU A 386 -6.25 21.06 -6.60
N GLU A 387 -6.38 21.20 -5.28
CA GLU A 387 -5.60 20.43 -4.32
C GLU A 387 -5.86 18.92 -4.42
N ARG A 388 -7.11 18.51 -4.63
CA ARG A 388 -7.47 17.11 -4.88
C ARG A 388 -6.80 16.60 -6.15
N THR A 389 -6.84 17.37 -7.23
CA THR A 389 -6.23 17.01 -8.52
C THR A 389 -4.72 16.85 -8.38
N ARG A 390 -4.06 17.76 -7.66
CA ARG A 390 -2.62 17.67 -7.33
C ARG A 390 -2.30 16.41 -6.52
N LYS A 391 -3.09 16.10 -5.49
CA LYS A 391 -2.92 14.88 -4.68
C LYS A 391 -3.14 13.61 -5.50
N GLN A 392 -4.12 13.57 -6.41
CA GLN A 392 -4.28 12.46 -7.35
C GLN A 392 -3.08 12.31 -8.28
N ALA A 393 -2.52 13.43 -8.76
CA ALA A 393 -1.34 13.41 -9.58
C ALA A 393 -0.10 12.93 -8.82
N LEU A 394 0.04 13.24 -7.52
CA LEU A 394 1.07 12.65 -6.65
C LEU A 394 0.92 11.13 -6.55
N VAL A 395 -0.28 10.62 -6.29
CA VAL A 395 -0.52 9.16 -6.23
C VAL A 395 -0.17 8.49 -7.55
N ARG A 396 -0.61 9.06 -8.68
CA ARG A 396 -0.25 8.55 -10.03
C ARG A 396 1.25 8.61 -10.29
N PHE A 397 1.91 9.68 -9.87
CA PHE A 397 3.36 9.81 -9.99
C PHE A 397 4.08 8.70 -9.24
N PHE A 398 3.71 8.42 -7.99
CA PHE A 398 4.29 7.32 -7.23
C PHE A 398 4.00 5.97 -7.88
N ARG A 399 2.74 5.71 -8.26
CA ARG A 399 2.34 4.47 -8.93
C ARG A 399 3.14 4.21 -10.21
N ASN A 400 3.23 5.20 -11.09
CA ASN A 400 3.69 5.00 -12.47
C ASN A 400 5.18 5.28 -12.65
N VAL A 401 5.76 6.19 -11.86
CA VAL A 401 7.17 6.59 -11.97
C VAL A 401 8.02 5.93 -10.90
N VAL A 402 7.57 5.94 -9.65
CA VAL A 402 8.34 5.38 -8.53
C VAL A 402 8.25 3.86 -8.54
N PHE A 403 7.04 3.32 -8.43
CA PHE A 403 6.81 1.87 -8.38
C PHE A 403 6.72 1.23 -9.78
N GLN A 404 6.47 2.04 -10.81
CA GLN A 404 6.32 1.64 -12.22
C GLN A 404 5.29 0.53 -12.45
N HIS A 405 4.14 0.65 -11.78
CA HIS A 405 2.96 -0.09 -12.19
C HIS A 405 2.49 0.41 -13.55
N ARG A 406 2.05 -0.51 -14.41
CA ARG A 406 1.40 -0.13 -15.66
C ARG A 406 -0.01 0.36 -15.34
N ASP A 407 -0.43 1.43 -16.00
CA ASP A 407 -1.84 1.75 -16.10
C ASP A 407 -2.49 0.65 -16.96
N GLU A 408 -3.49 -0.04 -16.42
CA GLU A 408 -4.34 -0.97 -17.19
C GLU A 408 -5.41 -0.21 -17.97
#